data_AF-A0A974PB88-F1
#
_entry.id   AF-A0A974PB88-F1
#
_cell.length_a   1.000
_cell.length_b   1.000
_cell.length_c   1.000
_cell.angle_alpha   90.00
_cell.angle_beta   90.00
_cell.angle_gamma   90.00
#
_symmetry.space_group_name_H-M   'P 1'
#
loop_
_entity.id
_entity.type
_entity.pdbx_description
1 polymer ?
#
loop_
_entity_poly.entity_id
_entity_poly.type
_entity_poly.pdbx_seq_one_letter_code
_entity_poly.pdbx_strand_id
1 'polypeptide(L)'
;MDGGTTVLNTYTLPMTDESGKSIKIGDLKVGDFVNITFNGSAPLALRAVKLNSGQLTAVDAAAGTFTLKDYKGGAQTFSAAGGVKIIRDGSTTTSLGSLTTADRVEVRKDSDGSTIIRVLSQQSRVFWRYESGTNEILVKRASASDSNYRFVPGPNVYIHQGDTTLPVQSLKENDKIIMYFNNNILVEIAKQ
;
A
#
# COMPACT_ATOMS: atom_id res chain seq x y z
N MET A 1 -9.52 3.48 22.29
CA MET A 1 -10.22 2.54 21.40
C MET A 1 -9.98 1.16 21.97
N ASP A 2 -11.03 0.54 22.51
CA ASP A 2 -10.95 -0.84 22.99
C ASP A 2 -10.88 -1.76 21.78
N GLY A 3 -9.74 -2.43 21.60
CA GLY A 3 -9.60 -3.50 20.63
C GLY A 3 -10.34 -4.72 21.16
N GLY A 4 -11.54 -4.99 20.65
CA GLY A 4 -12.23 -6.25 20.88
C GLY A 4 -11.55 -7.40 20.13
N THR A 5 -11.38 -8.54 20.78
CA THR A 5 -11.00 -9.78 20.11
C THR A 5 -12.26 -10.56 19.74
N THR A 6 -12.39 -10.91 18.46
CA THR A 6 -13.46 -11.78 17.97
C THR A 6 -12.85 -13.09 17.48
N VAL A 7 -13.34 -14.21 18.00
CA VAL A 7 -12.97 -15.55 17.50
C VAL A 7 -13.91 -15.91 16.36
N LEU A 8 -13.35 -16.26 15.20
CA LEU A 8 -14.11 -16.70 14.04
C LEU A 8 -14.04 -18.23 13.92
N ASN A 9 -15.19 -18.89 13.88
CA ASN A 9 -15.23 -20.30 13.49
C ASN A 9 -15.26 -20.42 11.97
N THR A 10 -14.10 -20.61 11.35
CA THR A 10 -13.95 -20.67 9.89
C THR A 10 -14.45 -21.98 9.27
N TYR A 11 -14.91 -22.95 10.06
CA TYR A 11 -15.49 -24.20 9.54
C TYR A 11 -16.91 -23.97 9.00
N THR A 12 -17.67 -23.09 9.64
CA THR A 12 -19.08 -22.81 9.29
C THR A 12 -19.29 -21.43 8.68
N LEU A 13 -18.30 -20.53 8.78
CA LEU A 13 -18.39 -19.18 8.22
C LEU A 13 -18.20 -19.23 6.69
N PRO A 14 -19.17 -18.76 5.90
CA PRO A 14 -18.98 -18.59 4.46
C PRO A 14 -17.81 -17.63 4.19
N MET A 15 -16.86 -18.09 3.38
CA MET A 15 -15.68 -17.32 2.98
C MET A 15 -15.67 -17.19 1.46
N THR A 16 -15.58 -15.96 0.95
CA THR A 16 -15.51 -15.70 -0.49
C THR A 16 -14.36 -14.77 -0.85
N ASP A 17 -13.92 -14.81 -2.11
CA ASP A 17 -13.03 -13.81 -2.69
C ASP A 17 -13.80 -12.56 -3.16
N GLU A 18 -13.08 -11.60 -3.75
CA GLU A 18 -13.71 -10.39 -4.29
C GLU A 18 -14.70 -10.66 -5.43
N SER A 19 -14.57 -11.79 -6.14
CA SER A 19 -15.51 -12.20 -7.19
C SER A 19 -16.74 -12.94 -6.65
N GLY A 20 -16.79 -13.21 -5.35
CA GLY A 20 -17.86 -13.98 -4.71
C GLY A 20 -17.65 -15.49 -4.77
N LYS A 21 -16.52 -15.97 -5.31
CA LYS A 21 -16.17 -17.39 -5.33
C LYS A 21 -15.79 -17.85 -3.93
N SER A 22 -16.28 -19.01 -3.52
CA SER A 22 -15.94 -19.60 -2.22
C SER A 22 -14.44 -19.92 -2.12
N ILE A 23 -13.86 -19.59 -0.96
CA ILE A 23 -12.47 -19.86 -0.60
C ILE A 23 -12.40 -20.60 0.75
N LYS A 24 -11.22 -21.12 1.09
CA LYS A 24 -10.89 -21.73 2.38
C LYS A 24 -9.94 -20.84 3.15
N ILE A 25 -9.82 -21.06 4.46
CA ILE A 25 -8.86 -20.34 5.32
C ILE A 25 -7.41 -20.45 4.82
N GLY A 26 -7.03 -21.58 4.23
CA GLY A 26 -5.69 -21.78 3.66
C GLY A 26 -5.40 -20.96 2.39
N ASP A 27 -6.42 -20.36 1.78
CA ASP A 27 -6.25 -19.45 0.63
C ASP A 27 -5.87 -18.03 1.09
N LEU A 28 -6.12 -17.70 2.37
CA LEU A 28 -5.71 -16.43 2.98
C LEU A 28 -4.26 -16.52 3.46
N LYS A 29 -3.52 -15.43 3.28
CA LYS A 29 -2.15 -15.27 3.73
C LYS A 29 -2.08 -14.22 4.82
N VAL A 30 -1.06 -14.33 5.67
CA VAL A 30 -0.76 -13.29 6.66
C VAL A 30 -0.55 -11.96 5.93
N GLY A 31 -1.27 -10.92 6.38
CA GLY A 31 -1.26 -9.60 5.76
C GLY A 31 -2.40 -9.36 4.77
N ASP A 32 -3.20 -10.37 4.43
CA ASP A 32 -4.38 -10.18 3.60
C ASP A 32 -5.45 -9.36 4.34
N PHE A 33 -6.13 -8.51 3.57
CA PHE A 33 -7.27 -7.76 4.07
C PHE A 33 -8.54 -8.58 3.91
N VAL A 34 -9.41 -8.51 4.92
CA VAL A 34 -10.72 -9.14 4.90
C VAL A 34 -11.78 -8.16 5.38
N ASN A 35 -12.95 -8.22 4.77
CA ASN A 35 -14.16 -7.59 5.29
C ASN A 35 -15.01 -8.67 5.94
N ILE A 36 -15.43 -8.45 7.18
CA ILE A 36 -16.29 -9.39 7.92
C ILE A 36 -17.63 -8.71 8.15
N THR A 37 -18.70 -9.40 7.76
CA THR A 37 -20.08 -8.97 8.01
C THR A 37 -20.55 -9.62 9.31
N PHE A 38 -21.18 -8.83 10.19
CA PHE A 38 -21.71 -9.29 11.47
C PHE A 38 -23.23 -9.12 11.54
N ASN A 39 -23.90 -10.03 12.24
CA ASN A 39 -25.27 -9.86 12.74
C ASN A 39 -25.21 -9.79 14.27
N GLY A 40 -25.33 -8.59 14.83
CA GLY A 40 -24.99 -8.35 16.24
C GLY A 40 -23.51 -8.65 16.50
N SER A 41 -23.24 -9.57 17.42
CA SER A 41 -21.88 -10.06 17.71
C SER A 41 -21.48 -11.31 16.92
N ALA A 42 -22.39 -11.90 16.14
CA ALA A 42 -22.14 -13.13 15.39
C ALA A 42 -21.58 -12.83 13.99
N PRO A 43 -20.39 -13.37 13.61
CA PRO A 43 -19.89 -13.24 12.25
C PRO A 43 -20.77 -14.03 11.27
N LEU A 44 -21.19 -13.38 10.18
CA LEU A 44 -22.09 -13.94 9.17
C LEU A 44 -21.34 -14.40 7.92
N ALA A 45 -20.37 -13.61 7.46
CA ALA A 45 -19.57 -13.91 6.28
C ALA A 45 -18.22 -13.19 6.32
N LEU A 46 -17.23 -13.78 5.66
CA LEU A 46 -15.92 -13.17 5.43
C LEU A 46 -15.68 -13.05 3.93
N ARG A 47 -15.24 -11.87 3.48
CA ARG A 47 -14.82 -11.63 2.10
C ARG A 47 -13.37 -11.20 2.07
N ALA A 48 -12.54 -11.94 1.33
CA ALA A 48 -11.17 -11.53 1.06
C ALA A 48 -11.17 -10.27 0.19
N VAL A 49 -10.23 -9.37 0.48
CA VAL A 49 -10.09 -8.08 -0.21
C VAL A 49 -8.70 -8.03 -0.83
N LYS A 50 -8.64 -7.77 -2.13
CA LYS A 50 -7.39 -7.62 -2.85
C LYS A 50 -6.83 -6.23 -2.58
N LEU A 51 -5.66 -6.19 -1.95
CA LEU A 51 -4.85 -4.99 -1.88
C LEU A 51 -4.03 -4.86 -3.17
N ASN A 52 -4.13 -3.73 -3.84
CA ASN A 52 -3.33 -3.40 -5.01
C ASN A 52 -2.47 -2.19 -4.66
N SER A 53 -1.15 -2.28 -4.86
CA SER A 53 -0.22 -1.20 -4.52
C SER A 53 0.65 -0.86 -5.73
N GLY A 54 0.94 0.42 -5.92
CA GLY A 54 1.72 0.87 -7.07
C GLY A 54 1.62 2.37 -7.33
N GLN A 55 2.00 2.77 -8.54
CA GLN A 55 1.95 4.16 -8.99
C GLN A 55 0.73 4.40 -9.87
N LEU A 56 0.05 5.53 -9.69
CA LEU A 56 -1.00 5.96 -10.63
C LEU A 56 -0.38 6.37 -11.97
N THR A 57 -0.91 5.84 -13.06
CA THR A 57 -0.48 6.21 -14.43
C THR A 57 -1.53 7.01 -15.19
N ALA A 58 -2.79 6.98 -14.73
CA ALA A 58 -3.86 7.83 -15.23
C ALA A 58 -4.91 8.07 -14.15
N VAL A 59 -5.53 9.25 -14.14
CA VAL A 59 -6.69 9.59 -13.31
C VAL A 59 -7.68 10.35 -14.19
N ASP A 60 -8.89 9.82 -14.31
CA ASP A 60 -10.02 10.48 -14.96
C ASP A 60 -11.12 10.68 -13.91
N ALA A 61 -11.10 11.86 -13.28
CA ALA A 61 -12.06 12.20 -12.24
C ALA A 61 -13.49 12.37 -12.80
N ALA A 62 -13.63 12.74 -14.09
CA ALA A 62 -14.94 12.92 -14.72
C ALA A 62 -15.58 11.56 -15.04
N ALA A 63 -14.79 10.61 -15.55
CA ALA A 63 -15.23 9.23 -15.77
C ALA A 63 -15.26 8.39 -14.48
N GLY A 64 -14.70 8.89 -13.37
CA GLY A 64 -14.63 8.16 -12.11
C GLY A 64 -13.67 6.96 -12.18
N THR A 65 -12.60 7.04 -12.96
CA THR A 65 -11.63 5.94 -13.16
C THR A 65 -10.20 6.37 -12.91
N PHE A 66 -9.33 5.39 -12.63
CA PHE A 66 -7.89 5.60 -12.52
C PHE A 66 -7.16 4.31 -12.90
N THR A 67 -5.91 4.43 -13.35
CA THR A 67 -5.06 3.29 -13.71
C THR A 67 -3.89 3.22 -12.75
N LEU A 68 -3.68 2.04 -12.17
CA LEU A 68 -2.56 1.73 -11.28
C LEU A 68 -1.59 0.82 -12.02
N LYS A 69 -0.29 1.16 -11.99
CA LYS A 69 0.80 0.27 -12.37
C LYS A 69 1.42 -0.31 -11.10
N ASP A 70 1.36 -1.62 -10.95
CA ASP A 70 1.97 -2.33 -9.84
C ASP A 70 3.51 -2.36 -9.95
N TYR A 71 4.16 -2.80 -8.87
CA TYR A 71 5.62 -2.90 -8.78
C TYR A 71 6.24 -4.00 -9.67
N LYS A 72 5.42 -4.82 -10.34
CA LYS A 72 5.83 -5.80 -11.34
C LYS A 72 5.62 -5.29 -12.77
N GLY A 73 5.12 -4.07 -12.93
CA GLY A 73 4.85 -3.43 -14.21
C GLY A 73 3.46 -3.70 -14.78
N GLY A 74 2.61 -4.48 -14.09
CA GLY A 74 1.24 -4.74 -14.50
C GLY A 74 0.35 -3.50 -14.32
N ALA A 75 -0.42 -3.13 -15.34
CA ALA A 75 -1.35 -2.01 -15.27
C ALA A 75 -2.80 -2.50 -15.17
N GLN A 76 -3.58 -1.92 -14.26
CA GLN A 76 -5.00 -2.20 -14.09
C GLN A 76 -5.79 -0.91 -13.92
N THR A 77 -6.88 -0.76 -14.68
CA THR A 77 -7.84 0.33 -14.51
C THR A 77 -8.90 -0.06 -13.48
N PHE A 78 -9.22 0.87 -12.59
CA PHE A 78 -10.21 0.75 -11.55
C PHE A 78 -11.31 1.77 -11.76
N SER A 79 -12.54 1.38 -11.43
CA SER A 79 -13.68 2.28 -11.33
C SER A 79 -13.97 2.63 -9.87
N ALA A 80 -14.26 3.90 -9.63
CA ALA A 80 -14.73 4.47 -8.38
C ALA A 80 -16.24 4.78 -8.40
N ALA A 81 -17.01 4.17 -9.32
CA ALA A 81 -18.45 4.42 -9.46
C ALA A 81 -19.27 4.12 -8.19
N GLY A 82 -18.80 3.19 -7.35
CA GLY A 82 -19.40 2.89 -6.04
C GLY A 82 -19.00 3.86 -4.91
N GLY A 83 -18.38 5.00 -5.25
CA GLY A 83 -17.79 5.95 -4.30
C GLY A 83 -16.30 5.71 -4.04
N VAL A 84 -15.64 6.74 -3.52
CA VAL A 84 -14.21 6.71 -3.19
C VAL A 84 -13.94 7.38 -1.84
N LYS A 85 -13.00 6.81 -1.08
CA LYS A 85 -12.41 7.39 0.12
C LYS A 85 -10.90 7.45 -0.09
N ILE A 86 -10.37 8.66 -0.23
CA ILE A 86 -8.94 8.90 -0.46
C ILE A 86 -8.33 9.37 0.86
N ILE A 87 -7.40 8.59 1.39
CA ILE A 87 -6.72 8.85 2.65
C ILE A 87 -5.31 9.34 2.34
N ARG A 88 -4.99 10.56 2.75
CA ARG A 88 -3.65 11.17 2.62
C ARG A 88 -3.32 11.92 3.91
N ASP A 89 -2.21 11.56 4.54
CA ASP A 89 -1.70 12.20 5.77
C ASP A 89 -2.77 12.32 6.88
N GLY A 90 -3.61 11.29 7.03
CA GLY A 90 -4.70 11.26 8.02
C GLY A 90 -5.97 12.02 7.62
N SER A 91 -5.95 12.79 6.54
CA SER A 91 -7.14 13.42 5.95
C SER A 91 -7.85 12.48 4.98
N THR A 92 -9.17 12.57 4.92
CA THR A 92 -10.00 11.79 3.98
C THR A 92 -10.75 12.72 3.04
N THR A 93 -10.65 12.48 1.73
CA THR A 93 -11.46 13.14 0.69
C THR A 93 -12.25 12.12 -0.12
N THR A 94 -13.24 12.57 -0.88
CA THR A 94 -14.11 11.70 -1.70
C THR A 94 -14.05 12.04 -3.18
N SER A 95 -12.96 12.68 -3.64
CA SER A 95 -12.80 13.13 -5.03
C SER A 95 -11.48 12.67 -5.63
N LEU A 96 -11.58 11.91 -6.73
CA LEU A 96 -10.41 11.47 -7.52
C LEU A 96 -9.57 12.63 -8.03
N GLY A 97 -10.13 13.84 -8.18
CA GLY A 97 -9.37 15.02 -8.60
C GLY A 97 -8.25 15.45 -7.63
N SER A 98 -8.22 14.88 -6.43
CA SER A 98 -7.12 15.06 -5.47
C SER A 98 -5.91 14.14 -5.72
N LEU A 99 -5.99 13.23 -6.70
CA LEU A 99 -4.93 12.31 -7.08
C LEU A 99 -4.21 12.77 -8.35
N THR A 100 -2.94 12.38 -8.47
CA THR A 100 -2.07 12.67 -9.60
C THR A 100 -1.28 11.42 -9.99
N THR A 101 -0.67 11.42 -11.17
CA THR A 101 0.20 10.31 -11.61
C THR A 101 1.54 10.24 -10.87
N ALA A 102 1.85 11.20 -10.00
CA ALA A 102 2.99 11.12 -9.10
C ALA A 102 2.69 10.28 -7.86
N ASP A 103 1.42 10.04 -7.55
CA ASP A 103 1.02 9.36 -6.31
C ASP A 103 1.35 7.87 -6.34
N ARG A 104 1.90 7.41 -5.23
CA ARG A 104 1.99 6.00 -4.87
C ARG A 104 0.84 5.69 -3.95
N VAL A 105 0.08 4.65 -4.26
CA VAL A 105 -1.16 4.35 -3.55
C VAL A 105 -1.30 2.88 -3.24
N GLU A 106 -2.07 2.60 -2.20
CA GLU A 106 -2.72 1.32 -2.01
C GLU A 106 -4.21 1.45 -2.24
N VAL A 107 -4.78 0.46 -2.93
CA VAL A 107 -6.15 0.45 -3.39
C VAL A 107 -6.80 -0.84 -2.97
N ARG A 108 -7.96 -0.73 -2.30
CA ARG A 108 -8.77 -1.86 -1.88
C ARG A 108 -10.25 -1.51 -1.87
N LYS A 109 -11.11 -2.52 -1.86
CA LYS A 109 -12.54 -2.34 -1.61
C LYS A 109 -12.85 -2.26 -0.11
N ASP A 110 -13.76 -1.36 0.25
CA ASP A 110 -14.35 -1.31 1.58
C ASP A 110 -15.54 -2.27 1.67
N SER A 111 -16.04 -2.46 2.88
CA SER A 111 -17.20 -3.30 3.19
C SER A 111 -18.48 -2.84 2.48
N ASP A 112 -18.63 -1.55 2.22
CA ASP A 112 -19.74 -0.94 1.47
C ASP A 112 -19.55 -1.00 -0.06
N GLY A 113 -18.44 -1.56 -0.54
CA GLY A 113 -18.10 -1.65 -1.97
C GLY A 113 -17.44 -0.40 -2.56
N SER A 114 -17.31 0.68 -1.79
CA SER A 114 -16.54 1.86 -2.17
C SER A 114 -15.06 1.53 -2.30
N THR A 115 -14.34 2.32 -3.08
CA THR A 115 -12.89 2.17 -3.25
C THR A 115 -12.16 3.00 -2.20
N ILE A 116 -11.33 2.37 -1.37
CA ILE A 116 -10.38 3.06 -0.50
C ILE A 116 -9.06 3.19 -1.25
N ILE A 117 -8.57 4.42 -1.37
CA ILE A 117 -7.26 4.74 -1.93
C ILE A 117 -6.46 5.40 -0.82
N ARG A 118 -5.36 4.79 -0.40
CA ARG A 118 -4.45 5.39 0.56
C ARG A 118 -3.18 5.83 -0.15
N VAL A 119 -2.89 7.11 -0.07
CA VAL A 119 -1.67 7.67 -0.65
C VAL A 119 -0.53 7.44 0.33
N LEU A 120 0.57 6.88 -0.16
CA LEU A 120 1.77 6.64 0.63
C LEU A 120 2.46 7.96 0.95
N SER A 121 2.98 8.09 2.16
CA SER A 121 3.82 9.23 2.51
C SER A 121 5.21 9.05 1.90
N GLN A 122 5.89 10.16 1.59
CA GLN A 122 7.20 10.11 0.92
C GLN A 122 8.25 10.97 1.62
N GLN A 123 9.53 10.61 1.47
CA GLN A 123 10.66 11.41 1.90
C GLN A 123 11.75 11.44 0.82
N SER A 124 12.15 12.64 0.41
CA SER A 124 13.32 12.84 -0.45
C SER A 124 14.59 12.83 0.40
N ARG A 125 15.54 11.96 0.07
CA ARG A 125 16.81 11.79 0.79
C ARG A 125 17.97 11.60 -0.18
N VAL A 126 19.18 11.68 0.37
CA VAL A 126 20.42 11.35 -0.34
C VAL A 126 20.99 10.08 0.27
N PHE A 127 21.17 9.04 -0.53
CA PHE A 127 21.69 7.76 -0.06
C PHE A 127 23.13 7.91 0.44
N TRP A 128 23.44 7.22 1.54
CA TRP A 128 24.80 7.13 2.07
C TRP A 128 25.35 5.71 1.90
N ARG A 129 24.75 4.73 2.57
CA ARG A 129 25.17 3.32 2.54
C ARG A 129 24.05 2.38 2.97
N TYR A 130 24.23 1.11 2.62
CA TYR A 130 23.39 0.01 3.08
C TYR A 130 24.19 -0.85 4.06
N GLU A 131 23.64 -1.11 5.25
CA GLU A 131 24.21 -1.98 6.26
C GLU A 131 23.55 -3.34 6.21
N SER A 132 24.21 -4.31 5.58
CA SER A 132 23.67 -5.66 5.41
C SER A 132 23.49 -6.42 6.73
N GLY A 133 24.30 -6.13 7.75
CA GLY A 133 24.23 -6.79 9.05
C GLY A 133 22.95 -6.47 9.83
N THR A 134 22.40 -5.26 9.66
CA THR A 134 21.15 -4.81 10.31
C THR A 134 19.99 -4.63 9.33
N ASN A 135 20.22 -4.87 8.03
CA ASN A 135 19.28 -4.56 6.95
C ASN A 135 18.79 -3.11 7.03
N GLU A 136 19.72 -2.16 7.18
CA GLU A 136 19.39 -0.73 7.28
C GLU A 136 19.88 0.04 6.07
N ILE A 137 19.03 0.93 5.54
CA ILE A 137 19.41 1.96 4.61
C ILE A 137 19.70 3.23 5.39
N LEU A 138 20.93 3.72 5.25
CA LEU A 138 21.36 4.97 5.84
C LEU A 138 21.38 6.05 4.76
N VAL A 139 20.79 7.19 5.10
CA VAL A 139 20.78 8.39 4.27
C VAL A 139 21.65 9.47 4.90
N LYS A 140 22.06 10.43 4.10
CA LYS A 140 22.74 11.62 4.61
C LYS A 140 21.77 12.42 5.46
N ARG A 141 22.25 12.84 6.63
CA ARG A 141 21.52 13.73 7.54
C ARG A 141 21.34 15.10 6.89
N ALA A 142 20.17 15.69 7.04
CA ALA A 142 19.92 17.06 6.58
C ALA A 142 20.62 18.11 7.47
N SER A 143 20.86 17.77 8.75
CA SER A 143 21.57 18.61 9.72
C SER A 143 22.19 17.75 10.82
N ALA A 144 23.01 18.35 11.70
CA ALA A 144 23.59 17.65 12.84
C ALA A 144 22.52 17.07 13.80
N SER A 145 21.33 17.66 13.84
CA SER A 145 20.20 17.23 14.69
C SER A 145 19.23 16.24 14.02
N ASP A 146 19.46 15.87 12.75
CA ASP A 146 18.62 14.89 12.06
C ASP A 146 18.85 13.48 12.61
N SER A 147 17.91 13.00 13.41
CA SER A 147 17.88 11.63 13.95
C SER A 147 17.19 10.64 13.01
N ASN A 148 16.50 11.11 11.97
CA ASN A 148 15.72 10.28 11.06
C ASN A 148 16.52 9.95 9.78
N TYR A 149 17.61 9.20 9.95
CA TYR A 149 18.56 8.89 8.88
C TYR A 149 18.85 7.40 8.70
N ARG A 150 18.16 6.53 9.45
CA ARG A 150 18.28 5.06 9.36
C ARG A 150 16.89 4.48 9.14
N PHE A 151 16.76 3.61 8.15
CA PHE A 151 15.49 3.02 7.77
C PHE A 151 15.66 1.52 7.56
N VAL A 152 14.81 0.72 8.20
CA VAL A 152 14.72 -0.72 7.92
C VAL A 152 13.69 -0.90 6.81
N PRO A 153 14.08 -1.41 5.63
CA PRO A 153 13.14 -1.68 4.57
C PRO A 153 12.17 -2.80 4.95
N GLY A 154 10.93 -2.72 4.47
CA GLY A 154 10.00 -3.84 4.54
C GLY A 154 10.49 -5.05 3.74
N PRO A 155 9.97 -6.25 4.01
CA PRO A 155 10.45 -7.52 3.42
C PRO A 155 10.34 -7.58 1.89
N ASN A 156 9.53 -6.73 1.27
CA ASN A 156 9.34 -6.66 -0.18
C ASN A 156 9.52 -5.22 -0.71
N VAL A 157 10.48 -4.47 -0.15
CA VAL A 157 10.76 -3.11 -0.61
C VAL A 157 11.07 -3.11 -2.11
N TYR A 158 10.39 -2.26 -2.87
CA TYR A 158 10.61 -2.08 -4.30
C TYR A 158 11.66 -0.99 -4.54
N ILE A 159 12.86 -1.37 -4.99
CA ILE A 159 13.93 -0.42 -5.31
C ILE A 159 14.05 -0.34 -6.83
N HIS A 160 14.04 0.86 -7.40
CA HIS A 160 14.03 1.02 -8.84
C HIS A 160 14.58 2.37 -9.33
N GLN A 161 14.91 2.43 -10.62
CA GLN A 161 15.16 3.67 -11.36
C GLN A 161 14.34 3.62 -12.66
N GLY A 162 13.37 4.52 -12.81
CA GLY A 162 12.35 4.40 -13.85
C GLY A 162 11.63 3.05 -13.74
N ASP A 163 11.54 2.30 -14.83
CA ASP A 163 10.94 0.96 -14.84
C ASP A 163 11.93 -0.18 -14.50
N THR A 164 13.20 0.16 -14.26
CA THR A 164 14.23 -0.85 -13.96
C THR A 164 14.26 -1.16 -12.48
N THR A 165 13.94 -2.41 -12.13
CA THR A 165 14.09 -2.91 -10.75
C THR A 165 15.57 -3.06 -10.41
N LEU A 166 15.94 -2.67 -9.21
CA LEU A 166 17.30 -2.58 -8.74
C LEU A 166 17.50 -3.41 -7.46
N PRO A 167 18.63 -4.11 -7.29
CA PRO A 167 19.03 -4.60 -5.98
C PRO A 167 19.52 -3.44 -5.12
N VAL A 168 19.42 -3.53 -3.79
CA VAL A 168 19.89 -2.46 -2.87
C VAL A 168 21.37 -2.09 -3.09
N GLN A 169 22.19 -3.05 -3.53
CA GLN A 169 23.62 -2.85 -3.82
C GLN A 169 23.89 -1.92 -5.02
N SER A 170 22.89 -1.63 -5.86
CA SER A 170 23.05 -0.66 -6.95
C SER A 170 22.93 0.79 -6.49
N LEU A 171 22.39 1.04 -5.29
CA LEU A 171 22.39 2.37 -4.69
C LEU A 171 23.84 2.73 -4.31
N LYS A 172 24.27 3.91 -4.73
CA LYS A 172 25.61 4.45 -4.51
C LYS A 172 25.51 5.71 -3.68
N GLU A 173 26.55 5.97 -2.89
CA GLU A 173 26.62 7.20 -2.11
C GLU A 173 26.35 8.41 -3.00
N ASN A 174 25.53 9.34 -2.50
CA ASN A 174 25.06 10.55 -3.19
C ASN A 174 23.91 10.34 -4.19
N ASP A 175 23.42 9.12 -4.40
CA ASP A 175 22.19 8.92 -5.14
C ASP A 175 21.04 9.68 -4.48
N LYS A 176 20.31 10.47 -5.28
CA LYS A 176 19.06 11.09 -4.83
C LYS A 176 17.96 10.03 -4.88
N ILE A 177 17.27 9.84 -3.78
CA ILE A 177 16.21 8.83 -3.65
C ILE A 177 14.94 9.45 -3.09
N ILE A 178 13.79 8.94 -3.54
CA ILE A 178 12.50 9.18 -2.88
C ILE A 178 12.08 7.86 -2.24
N MET A 179 11.83 7.90 -0.94
CA MET A 179 11.39 6.74 -0.16
C MET A 179 9.90 6.86 0.12
N TYR A 180 9.12 5.81 -0.15
CA TYR A 180 7.68 5.78 0.12
C TYR A 180 7.36 4.83 1.27
N PHE A 181 6.44 5.28 2.11
CA PHE A 181 6.11 4.61 3.36
C PHE A 181 4.62 4.27 3.41
N ASN A 182 4.37 3.03 3.81
CA ASN A 182 3.06 2.53 4.16
C ASN A 182 3.02 2.30 5.68
N ASN A 183 2.24 3.10 6.43
CA ASN A 183 2.17 2.99 7.90
C ASN A 183 3.56 2.92 8.55
N ASN A 184 4.45 3.86 8.16
CA ASN A 184 5.84 3.92 8.63
C ASN A 184 6.75 2.78 8.18
N ILE A 185 6.26 1.81 7.41
CA ILE A 185 7.07 0.76 6.78
C ILE A 185 7.56 1.27 5.43
N LEU A 186 8.87 1.22 5.20
CA LEU A 186 9.46 1.59 3.91
C LEU A 186 9.16 0.50 2.87
N VAL A 187 8.39 0.85 1.83
CA VAL A 187 7.90 -0.10 0.82
C VAL A 187 8.43 0.17 -0.59
N GLU A 188 8.92 1.37 -0.89
CA GLU A 188 9.50 1.69 -2.20
C GLU A 188 10.63 2.71 -2.06
N ILE A 189 11.64 2.59 -2.91
CA ILE A 189 12.76 3.52 -3.07
C ILE A 189 12.96 3.78 -4.56
N ALA A 190 12.62 5.00 -4.99
CA ALA A 190 12.82 5.46 -6.35
C ALA A 190 14.11 6.27 -6.45
N LYS A 191 15.14 5.72 -7.10
CA LYS A 191 16.35 6.44 -7.47
C LYS A 191 16.03 7.44 -8.60
N GLN A 192 16.45 8.69 -8.42
CA GLN A 192 16.24 9.79 -9.37
C GLN A 192 17.33 9.82 -10.44
#